data_AF-A0A495W6B9-F1
#
_entry.id   AF-A0A495W6B9-F1
#
_cell.length_a   1.000
_cell.length_b   1.000
_cell.length_c   1.000
_cell.angle_alpha   90.00
_cell.angle_beta   90.00
_cell.angle_gamma   90.00
#
_symmetry.space_group_name_H-M   'P 1'
#
loop_
_entity.id
_entity.type
_entity.pdbx_description
1 polymer ?
#
loop_
_entity_poly.entity_id
_entity_poly.type
_entity_poly.pdbx_seq_one_letter_code
_entity_poly.pdbx_strand_id
1 'polypeptide(L)'
;MGLADDRDLVPLGTGFDIVKRGYDRAQVEDHLERLDSDLRLLAADRDAAVSQTNDLSRQLEAARSEIAELRGQVERLSLPPTTLEGLSERLQRMLRLAQDEANEIKARAEAEGGHIRAKAESDAAVLRTRYEKLIADLDQRRTEMEAEHRGVLETARAEAERIVGEARDTAAKLDEESQQRRTTVEEDFEIAMAARRVESMKVLAEQEASSKAEADRRVREAAEEAARVRAQIAQEQAASNAEAQRLVREATEEANRRRHDSISEATARVQEATDEANRRVREATEESNRRVTQAAQKVDALKQLRNRLSQQLHAVRTALHEVTPLLDPLEEERAPAQNQPAQNQPAQNQPAQQQPAQQQPAQQQAGQAQNRPAQHQQQPAQGQAPQNPTPQNPATQNPATQGQPAQHQPTAEPQGATPAATGKQASDGKPQAAPDGPTQKIARPNPKSRTGKR
;
A
#
# COMPACT_ATOMS: atom_id res chain seq x y z
N MET A 1 120.40 45.52 -77.72
CA MET A 1 120.59 46.49 -76.62
C MET A 1 122.09 46.58 -76.35
N GLY A 2 122.60 47.69 -75.82
CA GLY A 2 124.04 47.95 -75.80
C GLY A 2 124.83 46.97 -74.92
N LEU A 3 125.90 46.40 -75.48
CA LEU A 3 127.07 46.02 -74.69
C LEU A 3 127.73 47.34 -74.26
N ALA A 4 127.44 47.79 -73.05
CA ALA A 4 128.22 48.85 -72.42
C ALA A 4 129.45 48.19 -71.79
N ASP A 5 130.63 48.79 -72.00
CA ASP A 5 131.85 48.43 -71.29
C ASP A 5 131.74 48.83 -69.81
N ASP A 6 130.95 48.08 -69.01
CA ASP A 6 131.22 47.91 -67.58
C ASP A 6 132.50 47.06 -67.45
N ARG A 7 133.61 47.69 -67.85
CA ARG A 7 134.91 47.33 -67.33
C ARG A 7 134.89 47.76 -65.88
N ASP A 8 134.52 46.82 -65.01
CA ASP A 8 135.15 46.75 -63.70
C ASP A 8 136.66 46.66 -63.96
N LEU A 9 137.32 47.82 -63.95
CA LEU A 9 138.76 47.90 -63.87
C LEU A 9 139.10 47.20 -62.56
N VAL A 10 139.63 45.97 -62.65
CA VAL A 10 140.28 45.27 -61.54
C VAL A 10 141.10 46.32 -60.79
N PRO A 11 140.81 46.61 -59.50
CA PRO A 11 141.49 47.68 -58.80
C PRO A 11 142.96 47.32 -58.63
N LEU A 12 143.77 47.75 -59.61
CA LEU A 12 145.22 47.69 -59.55
C LEU A 12 145.61 48.60 -58.38
N GLY A 13 145.76 47.97 -57.22
CA GLY A 13 145.99 48.65 -55.95
C GLY A 13 147.14 49.64 -56.10
N THR A 14 146.97 50.81 -55.48
CA THR A 14 147.99 51.85 -55.42
C THR A 14 149.34 51.22 -55.11
N GLY A 15 150.30 51.37 -56.04
CA GLY A 15 151.48 50.52 -56.11
C GLY A 15 152.32 50.49 -54.83
N PHE A 16 153.03 49.37 -54.65
CA PHE A 16 153.74 48.99 -53.42
C PHE A 16 154.53 50.13 -52.76
N ASP A 17 154.48 50.18 -51.43
CA ASP A 17 155.27 51.13 -50.64
C ASP A 17 156.77 50.94 -50.86
N ILE A 18 157.51 52.04 -50.97
CA ILE A 18 158.96 52.02 -51.20
C ILE A 18 159.71 52.19 -49.88
N VAL A 19 160.29 51.09 -49.41
CA VAL A 19 161.22 51.04 -48.27
C VAL A 19 162.63 51.47 -48.75
N LYS A 20 163.57 51.68 -47.82
CA LYS A 20 164.89 52.33 -48.04
C LYS A 20 165.84 51.64 -49.06
N ARG A 21 165.41 50.63 -49.81
CA ARG A 21 166.10 50.13 -51.01
C ARG A 21 165.20 49.31 -51.99
N GLY A 22 163.91 49.63 -52.10
CA GLY A 22 162.99 49.00 -53.05
C GLY A 22 161.56 48.89 -52.51
N TYR A 23 160.67 48.26 -53.27
CA TYR A 23 159.30 47.97 -52.83
C TYR A 23 159.28 47.03 -51.61
N ASP A 24 158.26 47.15 -50.77
CA ASP A 24 158.01 46.20 -49.68
C ASP A 24 157.75 44.80 -50.24
N ARG A 25 158.66 43.88 -49.90
CA ARG A 25 158.60 42.48 -50.32
C ARG A 25 157.30 41.80 -49.87
N ALA A 26 156.80 42.10 -48.67
CA ALA A 26 155.58 41.48 -48.16
C ALA A 26 154.38 41.87 -49.03
N GLN A 27 154.25 43.16 -49.39
CA GLN A 27 153.17 43.64 -50.27
C GLN A 27 153.25 43.05 -51.69
N VAL A 28 154.47 42.82 -52.20
CA VAL A 28 154.69 42.18 -53.51
C VAL A 28 154.32 40.69 -53.47
N GLU A 29 154.72 39.96 -52.43
CA GLU A 29 154.37 38.54 -52.26
C GLU A 29 152.86 38.36 -52.07
N ASP A 30 152.22 39.19 -51.23
CA ASP A 30 150.75 39.27 -51.08
C ASP A 30 150.02 39.50 -52.42
N HIS A 31 150.52 40.40 -53.27
CA HIS A 31 149.87 40.72 -54.55
C HIS A 31 150.09 39.63 -55.60
N LEU A 32 151.27 39.00 -55.61
CA LEU A 32 151.53 37.86 -56.48
C LEU A 32 150.66 36.66 -56.08
N GLU A 33 150.47 36.37 -54.79
CA GLU A 33 149.57 35.30 -54.34
C GLU A 33 148.10 35.60 -54.72
N ARG A 34 147.66 36.86 -54.63
CA ARG A 34 146.33 37.28 -55.12
C ARG A 34 146.20 37.08 -56.63
N LEU A 35 147.16 37.54 -57.45
CA LEU A 35 147.15 37.34 -58.90
C LEU A 35 147.18 35.86 -59.29
N ASP A 36 147.94 35.02 -58.58
CA ASP A 36 147.95 33.56 -58.77
C ASP A 36 146.57 32.94 -58.42
N SER A 37 145.87 33.49 -57.42
CA SER A 37 144.51 33.07 -57.08
C SER A 37 143.47 33.53 -58.12
N ASP A 38 143.59 34.76 -58.63
CA ASP A 38 142.73 35.32 -59.68
C ASP A 38 142.91 34.57 -61.00
N LEU A 39 144.15 34.22 -61.38
CA LEU A 39 144.44 33.41 -62.56
C LEU A 39 143.92 31.98 -62.43
N ARG A 40 143.93 31.39 -61.24
CA ARG A 40 143.31 30.07 -60.97
C ARG A 40 141.78 30.15 -61.05
N LEU A 41 141.17 31.22 -60.55
CA LEU A 41 139.73 31.46 -60.66
C LEU A 41 139.32 31.64 -62.13
N LEU A 42 139.98 32.52 -62.88
CA LEU A 42 139.73 32.73 -64.31
C LEU A 42 139.98 31.47 -65.16
N ALA A 43 140.94 30.62 -64.79
CA ALA A 43 141.13 29.33 -65.43
C ALA A 43 139.97 28.37 -65.15
N ALA A 44 139.49 28.30 -63.90
CA ALA A 44 138.34 27.50 -63.52
C ALA A 44 137.04 27.98 -64.20
N ASP A 45 136.80 29.29 -64.25
CA ASP A 45 135.64 29.89 -64.94
C ASP A 45 135.68 29.66 -66.44
N ARG A 46 136.86 29.79 -67.07
CA ARG A 46 137.07 29.42 -68.48
C ARG A 46 136.74 27.95 -68.72
N ASP A 47 137.25 27.05 -67.89
CA ASP A 47 137.08 25.61 -68.11
C ASP A 47 135.63 25.16 -67.80
N ALA A 48 134.95 25.81 -66.86
CA ALA A 48 133.52 25.67 -66.63
C ALA A 48 132.70 26.18 -67.84
N ALA A 49 133.02 27.34 -68.40
CA ALA A 49 132.36 27.88 -69.59
C ALA A 49 132.60 27.03 -70.85
N VAL A 50 133.79 26.45 -70.99
CA VAL A 50 134.11 25.47 -72.04
C VAL A 50 133.30 24.18 -71.84
N SER A 51 133.16 23.66 -70.62
CA SER A 51 132.28 22.52 -70.35
C SER A 51 130.82 22.82 -70.71
N GLN A 52 130.28 23.96 -70.26
CA GLN A 52 128.91 24.38 -70.59
C GLN A 52 128.70 24.53 -72.10
N THR A 53 129.69 25.07 -72.83
CA THR A 53 129.63 25.19 -74.29
C THR A 53 129.64 23.82 -74.98
N ASN A 54 130.43 22.86 -74.48
CA ASN A 54 130.45 21.49 -74.99
C ASN A 54 129.13 20.75 -74.71
N ASP A 55 128.55 20.92 -73.52
CA ASP A 55 127.29 20.27 -73.15
C ASP A 55 126.08 20.88 -73.85
N LEU A 56 126.05 22.20 -74.04
CA LEU A 56 125.06 22.86 -74.91
C LEU A 56 125.22 22.41 -76.38
N SER A 57 126.45 22.22 -76.87
CA SER A 57 126.69 21.72 -78.22
C SER A 57 126.15 20.29 -78.38
N ARG A 58 126.38 19.40 -77.40
CA ARG A 58 125.81 18.04 -77.36
C ARG A 58 124.28 18.04 -77.33
N GLN A 59 123.66 18.90 -76.52
CA GLN A 59 122.19 19.04 -76.48
C GLN A 59 121.63 19.53 -77.82
N LEU A 60 122.32 20.48 -78.46
CA LEU A 60 121.94 21.04 -79.75
C LEU A 60 122.10 20.00 -80.88
N GLU A 61 123.14 19.16 -80.83
CA GLU A 61 123.30 18.00 -81.73
C GLU A 61 122.22 16.94 -81.51
N ALA A 62 121.92 16.57 -80.27
CA ALA A 62 120.86 15.63 -79.93
C ALA A 62 119.47 16.10 -80.42
N ALA A 63 119.14 17.37 -80.17
CA ALA A 63 117.92 18.00 -80.69
C ALA A 63 117.91 18.10 -82.22
N ARG A 64 119.06 18.30 -82.87
CA ARG A 64 119.17 18.25 -84.34
C ARG A 64 118.91 16.84 -84.90
N SER A 65 119.42 15.79 -84.26
CA SER A 65 119.11 14.40 -84.65
C SER A 65 117.63 14.08 -84.44
N GLU A 66 117.04 14.44 -83.29
CA GLU A 66 115.62 14.23 -83.02
C GLU A 66 114.75 14.99 -84.04
N ILE A 67 115.07 16.25 -84.36
CA ILE A 67 114.38 17.02 -85.40
C ILE A 67 114.54 16.39 -86.78
N ALA A 68 115.70 15.79 -87.09
CA ALA A 68 115.92 15.09 -88.36
C ALA A 68 115.11 13.79 -88.44
N GLU A 69 115.07 13.00 -87.36
CA GLU A 69 114.26 11.77 -87.26
C GLU A 69 112.76 12.08 -87.34
N LEU A 70 112.27 13.07 -86.59
CA LEU A 70 110.88 13.51 -86.63
C LEU A 70 110.49 14.04 -88.01
N ARG A 71 111.38 14.79 -88.69
CA ARG A 71 111.16 15.21 -90.08
C ARG A 71 111.09 14.02 -91.04
N GLY A 72 111.99 13.05 -90.90
CA GLY A 72 111.97 11.82 -91.70
C GLY A 72 110.71 10.96 -91.46
N GLN A 73 110.21 10.90 -90.22
CA GLN A 73 108.92 10.28 -89.90
C GLN A 73 107.75 11.06 -90.54
N VAL A 74 107.72 12.38 -90.43
CA VAL A 74 106.67 13.22 -91.04
C VAL A 74 106.69 13.11 -92.57
N GLU A 75 107.86 13.05 -93.20
CA GLU A 75 108.00 12.82 -94.64
C GLU A 75 107.42 11.44 -95.02
N ARG A 76 107.88 10.35 -94.38
CA ARG A 76 107.35 8.98 -94.59
C ARG A 76 105.84 8.88 -94.38
N LEU A 77 105.29 9.59 -93.39
CA LEU A 77 103.86 9.57 -93.06
C LEU A 77 103.01 10.50 -93.93
N SER A 78 103.59 11.52 -94.58
CA SER A 78 102.89 12.47 -95.45
C SER A 78 102.83 12.05 -96.91
N LEU A 79 103.82 11.31 -97.41
CA LEU A 79 103.76 10.67 -98.72
C LEU A 79 102.62 9.63 -98.79
N PRO A 80 102.06 9.36 -99.98
CA PRO A 80 101.16 8.22 -100.17
C PRO A 80 101.86 6.91 -99.78
N PRO A 81 101.20 5.99 -99.03
CA PRO A 81 101.85 4.77 -98.53
C PRO A 81 102.06 3.76 -99.66
N THR A 82 103.18 3.91 -100.38
CA THR A 82 103.64 3.00 -101.44
C THR A 82 104.46 1.82 -100.90
N THR A 83 104.76 1.79 -99.60
CA THR A 83 105.47 0.72 -98.91
C THR A 83 104.63 0.12 -97.78
N LEU A 84 104.78 -1.18 -97.54
CA LEU A 84 104.06 -1.91 -96.47
C LEU A 84 104.42 -1.38 -95.07
N GLU A 85 105.65 -0.93 -94.88
CA GLU A 85 106.16 -0.41 -93.60
C GLU A 85 105.42 0.88 -93.20
N GLY A 86 105.32 1.87 -94.09
CA GLY A 86 104.59 3.12 -93.84
C GLY A 86 103.08 2.93 -93.67
N LEU A 87 102.50 1.92 -94.33
CA LEU A 87 101.12 1.50 -94.08
C LEU A 87 100.98 0.94 -92.65
N SER A 88 101.90 0.07 -92.22
CA SER A 88 101.86 -0.54 -90.89
C SER A 88 102.04 0.49 -89.76
N GLU A 89 102.93 1.46 -89.92
CA GLU A 89 103.14 2.53 -88.92
C GLU A 89 101.91 3.44 -88.80
N ARG A 90 101.31 3.84 -89.93
CA ARG A 90 100.06 4.62 -89.93
C ARG A 90 98.91 3.85 -89.29
N LEU A 91 98.78 2.55 -89.54
CA LEU A 91 97.77 1.70 -88.91
C LEU A 91 98.01 1.55 -87.39
N GLN A 92 99.25 1.41 -86.94
CA GLN A 92 99.58 1.37 -85.51
C GLN A 92 99.25 2.69 -84.81
N ARG A 93 99.58 3.84 -85.41
CA ARG A 93 99.21 5.17 -84.89
C ARG A 93 97.68 5.37 -84.88
N MET A 94 96.97 4.92 -85.91
CA MET A 94 95.51 4.97 -85.98
C MET A 94 94.83 4.07 -84.92
N LEU A 95 95.30 2.84 -84.73
CA LEU A 95 94.80 1.92 -83.70
C LEU A 95 95.06 2.46 -82.29
N ARG A 96 96.21 3.11 -82.06
CA ARG A 96 96.50 3.78 -80.79
C ARG A 96 95.54 4.94 -80.54
N LEU A 97 95.36 5.84 -81.51
CA LEU A 97 94.41 6.95 -81.39
C LEU A 97 92.97 6.46 -81.14
N ALA A 98 92.52 5.42 -81.86
CA ALA A 98 91.21 4.82 -81.63
C ALA A 98 91.07 4.14 -80.27
N GLN A 99 92.16 3.57 -79.72
CA GLN A 99 92.17 3.00 -78.38
C GLN A 99 92.17 4.09 -77.29
N ASP A 100 92.90 5.18 -77.50
CA ASP A 100 92.94 6.35 -76.61
C ASP A 100 91.56 7.06 -76.61
N GLU A 101 90.93 7.24 -77.78
CA GLU A 101 89.55 7.75 -77.93
C GLU A 101 88.52 6.81 -77.27
N ALA A 102 88.63 5.49 -77.48
CA ALA A 102 87.74 4.52 -76.83
C ALA A 102 87.92 4.50 -75.29
N ASN A 103 89.11 4.82 -74.79
CA ASN A 103 89.36 4.98 -73.36
C ASN A 103 88.75 6.30 -72.83
N GLU A 104 88.85 7.39 -73.60
CA GLU A 104 88.21 8.67 -73.24
C GLU A 104 86.68 8.56 -73.20
N ILE A 105 86.07 7.91 -74.21
CA ILE A 105 84.62 7.66 -74.27
C ILE A 105 84.16 6.85 -73.05
N LYS A 106 84.91 5.82 -72.64
CA LYS A 106 84.62 5.06 -71.41
C LYS A 106 84.73 5.93 -70.17
N ALA A 107 85.83 6.65 -69.98
CA ALA A 107 86.04 7.51 -68.81
C ALA A 107 84.95 8.59 -68.69
N ARG A 108 84.51 9.16 -69.82
CA ARG A 108 83.41 10.12 -69.88
C ARG A 108 82.07 9.49 -69.52
N ALA A 109 81.74 8.32 -70.08
CA ALA A 109 80.51 7.59 -69.75
C ALA A 109 80.47 7.08 -68.29
N GLU A 110 81.62 6.68 -67.74
CA GLU A 110 81.76 6.29 -66.33
C GLU A 110 81.59 7.50 -65.39
N ALA A 111 82.14 8.67 -65.74
CA ALA A 111 81.92 9.92 -65.01
C ALA A 111 80.46 10.37 -65.06
N GLU A 112 79.83 10.38 -66.25
CA GLU A 112 78.41 10.71 -66.43
C GLU A 112 77.50 9.73 -65.65
N GLY A 113 77.76 8.42 -65.73
CA GLY A 113 77.05 7.41 -64.95
C GLY A 113 77.25 7.57 -63.44
N GLY A 114 78.45 7.97 -63.00
CA GLY A 114 78.75 8.33 -61.63
C GLY A 114 77.96 9.54 -61.14
N HIS A 115 77.90 10.62 -61.94
CA HIS A 115 77.11 11.81 -61.64
C HIS A 115 75.60 11.52 -61.57
N ILE A 116 75.07 10.72 -62.50
CA ILE A 116 73.66 10.29 -62.49
C ILE A 116 73.35 9.47 -61.23
N ARG A 117 74.23 8.52 -60.86
CA ARG A 117 74.07 7.72 -59.65
C ARG A 117 74.12 8.58 -58.38
N ALA A 118 75.14 9.42 -58.23
CA ALA A 118 75.30 10.28 -57.06
C ALA A 118 74.12 11.25 -56.90
N LYS A 119 73.58 11.78 -58.01
CA LYS A 119 72.35 12.58 -57.97
C LYS A 119 71.15 11.75 -57.51
N ALA A 120 70.93 10.56 -58.09
CA ALA A 120 69.81 9.71 -57.73
C ALA A 120 69.88 9.25 -56.26
N GLU A 121 71.07 8.98 -55.73
CA GLU A 121 71.31 8.67 -54.32
C GLU A 121 71.03 9.85 -53.40
N SER A 122 71.45 11.07 -53.79
CA SER A 122 71.11 12.32 -53.09
C SER A 122 69.60 12.58 -53.06
N ASP A 123 68.93 12.51 -54.22
CA ASP A 123 67.49 12.72 -54.35
C ASP A 123 66.71 11.67 -53.52
N ALA A 124 67.16 10.41 -53.53
CA ALA A 124 66.59 9.34 -52.71
C ALA A 124 66.82 9.56 -51.20
N ALA A 125 67.98 10.07 -50.78
CA ALA A 125 68.26 10.40 -49.39
C ALA A 125 67.36 11.54 -48.89
N VAL A 126 67.18 12.59 -49.69
CA VAL A 126 66.24 13.69 -49.40
C VAL A 126 64.79 13.18 -49.26
N LEU A 127 64.36 12.27 -50.15
CA LEU A 127 63.05 11.64 -50.05
C LEU A 127 62.90 10.79 -48.77
N ARG A 128 63.88 9.95 -48.42
CA ARG A 128 63.87 9.15 -47.18
C ARG A 128 63.74 10.05 -45.95
N THR A 129 64.61 11.06 -45.81
CA THR A 129 64.56 12.02 -44.70
C THR A 129 63.23 12.78 -44.62
N ARG A 130 62.57 13.03 -45.76
CA ARG A 130 61.23 13.65 -45.78
C ARG A 130 60.14 12.67 -45.32
N TYR A 131 60.18 11.41 -45.73
CA TYR A 131 59.20 10.40 -45.32
C TYR A 131 59.38 9.97 -43.86
N GLU A 132 60.62 9.84 -43.37
CA GLU A 132 60.94 9.57 -41.97
C GLU A 132 60.34 10.66 -41.05
N LYS A 133 60.50 11.94 -41.42
CA LYS A 133 59.87 13.06 -40.70
C LYS A 133 58.34 13.01 -40.78
N LEU A 134 57.77 12.76 -41.95
CA LEU A 134 56.32 12.67 -42.11
C LEU A 134 55.70 11.52 -41.30
N ILE A 135 56.40 10.39 -41.18
CA ILE A 135 55.98 9.25 -40.33
C ILE A 135 56.04 9.67 -38.85
N ALA A 136 57.15 10.28 -38.40
CA ALA A 136 57.27 10.78 -37.03
C ALA A 136 56.20 11.83 -36.67
N ASP A 137 55.92 12.78 -37.57
CA ASP A 137 54.87 13.79 -37.41
C ASP A 137 53.47 13.16 -37.30
N LEU A 138 53.21 12.06 -38.03
CA LEU A 138 51.94 11.33 -38.00
C LEU A 138 51.81 10.45 -36.75
N ASP A 139 52.86 9.76 -36.34
CA ASP A 139 52.88 8.97 -35.10
C ASP A 139 52.75 9.88 -33.86
N GLN A 140 53.44 11.03 -33.84
CA GLN A 140 53.26 12.03 -32.79
C GLN A 140 51.78 12.48 -32.72
N ARG A 141 51.21 12.97 -33.83
CA ARG A 141 49.79 13.39 -33.87
C ARG A 141 48.83 12.28 -33.48
N ARG A 142 49.13 11.03 -33.82
CA ARG A 142 48.34 9.87 -33.39
C ARG A 142 48.39 9.72 -31.87
N THR A 143 49.58 9.76 -31.26
CA THR A 143 49.70 9.67 -29.79
C THR A 143 49.06 10.86 -29.07
N GLU A 144 49.13 12.06 -29.64
CA GLU A 144 48.44 13.26 -29.13
C GLU A 144 46.91 13.08 -29.17
N MET A 145 46.35 12.69 -30.32
CA MET A 145 44.91 12.43 -30.45
C MET A 145 44.43 11.26 -29.57
N GLU A 146 45.23 10.20 -29.42
CA GLU A 146 44.91 9.07 -28.52
C GLU A 146 44.93 9.51 -27.04
N ALA A 147 45.85 10.39 -26.65
CA ALA A 147 45.91 10.97 -25.30
C ALA A 147 44.75 11.96 -25.04
N GLU A 148 44.44 12.85 -25.98
CA GLU A 148 43.29 13.76 -25.90
C GLU A 148 41.96 12.99 -25.82
N HIS A 149 41.76 12.02 -26.71
CA HIS A 149 40.55 11.19 -26.72
C HIS A 149 40.41 10.39 -25.43
N ARG A 150 41.51 9.82 -24.91
CA ARG A 150 41.53 9.16 -23.60
C ARG A 150 41.17 10.12 -22.47
N GLY A 151 41.75 11.32 -22.45
CA GLY A 151 41.43 12.35 -21.45
C GLY A 151 39.95 12.74 -21.46
N VAL A 152 39.37 12.94 -22.65
CA VAL A 152 37.93 13.23 -22.82
C VAL A 152 37.05 12.05 -22.37
N LEU A 153 37.46 10.81 -22.61
CA LEU A 153 36.75 9.63 -22.09
C LEU A 153 36.87 9.48 -20.57
N GLU A 154 38.01 9.83 -19.98
CA GLU A 154 38.22 9.78 -18.53
C GLU A 154 37.45 10.90 -17.80
N THR A 155 37.39 12.13 -18.34
CA THR A 155 36.53 13.20 -17.80
C THR A 155 35.06 12.89 -17.97
N ALA A 156 34.62 12.44 -19.16
CA ALA A 156 33.21 12.10 -19.41
C ALA A 156 32.73 10.94 -18.51
N ARG A 157 33.60 9.97 -18.19
CA ARG A 157 33.30 8.91 -17.20
C ARG A 157 33.17 9.48 -15.79
N ALA A 158 34.13 10.29 -15.34
CA ALA A 158 34.08 10.92 -14.01
C ALA A 158 32.83 11.83 -13.84
N GLU A 159 32.44 12.57 -14.88
CA GLU A 159 31.22 13.38 -14.89
C GLU A 159 29.96 12.51 -14.85
N ALA A 160 29.91 11.41 -15.62
CA ALA A 160 28.79 10.48 -15.60
C ALA A 160 28.66 9.76 -14.24
N GLU A 161 29.78 9.32 -13.65
CA GLU A 161 29.81 8.71 -12.32
C GLU A 161 29.33 9.69 -11.24
N ARG A 162 29.77 10.96 -11.30
CA ARG A 162 29.30 12.03 -10.41
C ARG A 162 27.79 12.27 -10.56
N ILE A 163 27.29 12.43 -11.78
CA ILE A 163 25.85 12.68 -12.05
C ILE A 163 24.99 11.50 -11.58
N VAL A 164 25.44 10.25 -11.83
CA VAL A 164 24.73 9.06 -11.40
C VAL A 164 24.82 8.85 -9.88
N GLY A 165 25.91 9.27 -9.23
CA GLY A 165 26.02 9.35 -7.77
C GLY A 165 25.02 10.34 -7.17
N GLU A 166 25.04 11.59 -7.64
CA GLU A 166 24.10 12.65 -7.20
C GLU A 166 22.63 12.24 -7.43
N ALA A 167 22.32 11.58 -8.55
CA ALA A 167 20.99 11.05 -8.83
C ALA A 167 20.56 9.92 -7.88
N ARG A 168 21.49 9.05 -7.45
CA ARG A 168 21.23 8.00 -6.45
C ARG A 168 21.05 8.58 -5.06
N ASP A 169 21.89 9.52 -4.65
CA ASP A 169 21.81 10.19 -3.35
C ASP A 169 20.53 11.01 -3.19
N THR A 170 20.06 11.64 -4.27
CA THR A 170 18.78 12.38 -4.27
C THR A 170 17.57 11.46 -4.32
N ALA A 171 17.63 10.35 -5.07
CA ALA A 171 16.59 9.32 -5.04
C ALA A 171 16.46 8.68 -3.64
N ALA A 172 17.58 8.29 -3.01
CA ALA A 172 17.59 7.67 -1.69
C ALA A 172 16.99 8.60 -0.61
N LYS A 173 17.32 9.90 -0.64
CA LYS A 173 16.71 10.91 0.26
C LYS A 173 15.22 11.06 0.02
N LEU A 174 14.78 11.08 -1.24
CA LEU A 174 13.35 11.19 -1.58
C LEU A 174 12.55 9.93 -1.17
N ASP A 175 13.15 8.74 -1.29
CA ASP A 175 12.56 7.50 -0.80
C ASP A 175 12.49 7.45 0.72
N GLU A 176 13.52 7.92 1.43
CA GLU A 176 13.52 8.05 2.89
C GLU A 176 12.45 9.07 3.35
N GLU A 177 12.40 10.26 2.75
CA GLU A 177 11.34 11.23 3.01
C GLU A 177 9.94 10.67 2.68
N SER A 178 9.80 9.86 1.62
CA SER A 178 8.53 9.20 1.28
C SER A 178 8.13 8.17 2.32
N GLN A 179 9.07 7.38 2.85
CA GLN A 179 8.83 6.40 3.90
C GLN A 179 8.44 7.08 5.21
N GLN A 180 9.22 8.08 5.66
CA GLN A 180 8.90 8.87 6.86
C GLN A 180 7.50 9.48 6.78
N ARG A 181 7.14 10.12 5.65
CA ARG A 181 5.80 10.70 5.44
C ARG A 181 4.68 9.64 5.44
N ARG A 182 4.92 8.42 4.93
CA ARG A 182 3.96 7.31 5.02
C ARG A 182 3.77 6.89 6.47
N THR A 183 4.84 6.66 7.21
CA THR A 183 4.79 6.29 8.63
C THR A 183 4.01 7.33 9.44
N THR A 184 4.30 8.62 9.31
CA THR A 184 3.55 9.67 10.02
C THR A 184 2.07 9.70 9.61
N VAL A 185 1.72 9.50 8.34
CA VAL A 185 0.32 9.41 7.89
C VAL A 185 -0.39 8.15 8.42
N GLU A 186 0.32 7.03 8.56
CA GLU A 186 -0.18 5.79 9.14
C GLU A 186 -0.40 5.94 10.66
N GLU A 187 0.53 6.59 11.36
CA GLU A 187 0.43 6.96 12.79
C GLU A 187 -0.74 7.92 13.05
N ASP A 188 -0.82 9.04 12.32
CA ASP A 188 -1.92 10.01 12.42
C ASP A 188 -3.28 9.35 12.11
N PHE A 189 -3.33 8.46 11.11
CA PHE A 189 -4.54 7.71 10.78
C PHE A 189 -4.93 6.72 11.88
N GLU A 190 -3.99 5.98 12.47
CA GLU A 190 -4.30 5.11 13.61
C GLU A 190 -4.78 5.93 14.82
N ILE A 191 -4.14 7.06 15.13
CA ILE A 191 -4.55 7.96 16.22
C ILE A 191 -5.98 8.48 15.97
N ALA A 192 -6.27 8.98 14.76
CA ALA A 192 -7.60 9.47 14.39
C ALA A 192 -8.67 8.36 14.43
N MET A 193 -8.34 7.16 13.95
CA MET A 193 -9.24 6.00 14.01
C MET A 193 -9.42 5.48 15.44
N ALA A 194 -8.39 5.52 16.28
CA ALA A 194 -8.49 5.19 17.71
C ALA A 194 -9.39 6.19 18.45
N ALA A 195 -9.21 7.49 18.23
CA ALA A 195 -10.07 8.53 18.78
C ALA A 195 -11.53 8.34 18.36
N ARG A 196 -11.78 8.10 17.07
CA ARG A 196 -13.14 7.84 16.53
C ARG A 196 -13.75 6.53 17.05
N ARG A 197 -12.95 5.48 17.27
CA ARG A 197 -13.41 4.25 17.94
C ARG A 197 -13.86 4.55 19.38
N VAL A 198 -13.06 5.30 20.15
CA VAL A 198 -13.38 5.69 21.53
C VAL A 198 -14.63 6.59 21.60
N GLU A 199 -14.77 7.55 20.68
CA GLU A 199 -15.96 8.41 20.59
C GLU A 199 -17.22 7.58 20.26
N SER A 200 -17.15 6.71 19.26
CA SER A 200 -18.25 5.80 18.90
C SER A 200 -18.64 4.88 20.07
N MET A 201 -17.66 4.35 20.81
CA MET A 201 -17.91 3.55 22.02
C MET A 201 -18.57 4.35 23.15
N LYS A 202 -18.20 5.64 23.34
CA LYS A 202 -18.87 6.53 24.30
C LYS A 202 -20.33 6.77 23.91
N VAL A 203 -20.60 7.11 22.65
CA VAL A 203 -21.96 7.33 22.15
C VAL A 203 -22.83 6.08 22.31
N LEU A 204 -22.29 4.88 22.02
CA LEU A 204 -22.99 3.62 22.27
C LEU A 204 -23.23 3.36 23.77
N ALA A 205 -22.24 3.63 24.64
CA ALA A 205 -22.40 3.49 26.08
C ALA A 205 -23.43 4.48 26.67
N GLU A 206 -23.50 5.71 26.15
CA GLU A 206 -24.49 6.72 26.51
C GLU A 206 -25.90 6.35 26.02
N GLN A 207 -26.02 5.79 24.80
CA GLN A 207 -27.27 5.23 24.28
C GLN A 207 -27.74 4.03 25.09
N GLU A 208 -26.85 3.12 25.48
CA GLU A 208 -27.16 2.01 26.39
C GLU A 208 -27.57 2.52 27.78
N ALA A 209 -26.83 3.46 28.36
CA ALA A 209 -27.10 3.97 29.70
C ALA A 209 -28.43 4.74 29.78
N SER A 210 -28.73 5.58 28.78
CA SER A 210 -30.02 6.27 28.66
C SER A 210 -31.17 5.28 28.43
N SER A 211 -31.00 4.30 27.54
CA SER A 211 -32.00 3.24 27.30
C SER A 211 -32.29 2.42 28.55
N LYS A 212 -31.24 2.03 29.30
CA LYS A 212 -31.34 1.34 30.59
C LYS A 212 -32.04 2.21 31.64
N ALA A 213 -31.67 3.49 31.75
CA ALA A 213 -32.29 4.43 32.68
C ALA A 213 -33.76 4.77 32.32
N GLU A 214 -34.16 4.69 31.05
CA GLU A 214 -35.57 4.76 30.66
C GLU A 214 -36.33 3.46 30.96
N ALA A 215 -35.73 2.29 30.69
CA ALA A 215 -36.34 1.01 31.03
C ALA A 215 -36.59 0.90 32.54
N ASP A 216 -35.59 1.26 33.36
CA ASP A 216 -35.70 1.37 34.82
C ASP A 216 -36.81 2.32 35.26
N ARG A 217 -36.98 3.48 34.61
CA ARG A 217 -38.06 4.43 34.90
C ARG A 217 -39.42 3.82 34.58
N ARG A 218 -39.62 3.27 33.38
CA ARG A 218 -40.87 2.61 32.98
C ARG A 218 -41.22 1.43 33.89
N VAL A 219 -40.23 0.66 34.35
CA VAL A 219 -40.42 -0.43 35.32
C VAL A 219 -40.82 0.10 36.71
N ARG A 220 -40.22 1.20 37.18
CA ARG A 220 -40.62 1.84 38.46
C ARG A 220 -42.01 2.44 38.38
N GLU A 221 -42.31 3.18 37.32
CA GLU A 221 -43.61 3.79 37.04
C GLU A 221 -44.71 2.70 36.99
N ALA A 222 -44.51 1.63 36.21
CA ALA A 222 -45.44 0.51 36.16
C ALA A 222 -45.55 -0.27 37.49
N ALA A 223 -44.46 -0.35 38.28
CA ALA A 223 -44.50 -0.98 39.60
C ALA A 223 -45.26 -0.12 40.63
N GLU A 224 -45.12 1.21 40.56
CA GLU A 224 -45.90 2.17 41.35
C GLU A 224 -47.37 2.17 40.95
N GLU A 225 -47.69 2.20 39.65
CA GLU A 225 -49.07 2.09 39.17
C GLU A 225 -49.70 0.76 39.59
N ALA A 226 -49.00 -0.36 39.43
CA ALA A 226 -49.46 -1.64 39.92
C ALA A 226 -49.60 -1.67 41.45
N ALA A 227 -48.79 -0.92 42.21
CA ALA A 227 -48.96 -0.76 43.65
C ALA A 227 -50.17 0.10 44.01
N ARG A 228 -50.43 1.20 43.29
CA ARG A 228 -51.62 2.05 43.44
C ARG A 228 -52.89 1.27 43.11
N VAL A 229 -52.92 0.52 42.00
CA VAL A 229 -54.05 -0.34 41.61
C VAL A 229 -54.27 -1.46 42.64
N ARG A 230 -53.21 -2.14 43.11
CA ARG A 230 -53.33 -3.12 44.20
C ARG A 230 -53.85 -2.49 45.50
N ALA A 231 -53.45 -1.27 45.83
CA ALA A 231 -53.94 -0.55 47.00
C ALA A 231 -55.41 -0.12 46.85
N GLN A 232 -55.83 0.33 45.67
CA GLN A 232 -57.23 0.63 45.35
C GLN A 232 -58.10 -0.63 45.44
N ILE A 233 -57.70 -1.73 44.79
CA ILE A 233 -58.40 -3.02 44.88
C ILE A 233 -58.47 -3.50 46.35
N ALA A 234 -57.40 -3.35 47.14
CA ALA A 234 -57.42 -3.69 48.56
C ALA A 234 -58.36 -2.78 49.38
N GLN A 235 -58.47 -1.48 49.05
CA GLN A 235 -59.42 -0.56 49.67
C GLN A 235 -60.86 -0.86 49.28
N GLU A 236 -61.15 -1.15 48.00
CA GLU A 236 -62.46 -1.58 47.51
C GLU A 236 -62.87 -2.92 48.12
N GLN A 237 -61.96 -3.89 48.21
CA GLN A 237 -62.19 -5.16 48.91
C GLN A 237 -62.40 -4.95 50.40
N ALA A 238 -61.67 -4.05 51.06
CA ALA A 238 -61.88 -3.73 52.47
C ALA A 238 -63.23 -3.05 52.71
N ALA A 239 -63.63 -2.11 51.85
CA ALA A 239 -64.93 -1.44 51.90
C ALA A 239 -66.08 -2.42 51.64
N SER A 240 -65.99 -3.21 50.57
CA SER A 240 -66.99 -4.23 50.24
C SER A 240 -67.10 -5.31 51.33
N ASN A 241 -65.99 -5.74 51.93
CA ASN A 241 -66.02 -6.64 53.08
C ASN A 241 -66.61 -5.97 54.32
N ALA A 242 -66.37 -4.67 54.56
CA ALA A 242 -66.97 -3.94 55.67
C ALA A 242 -68.49 -3.73 55.47
N GLU A 243 -68.95 -3.47 54.25
CA GLU A 243 -70.36 -3.41 53.88
C GLU A 243 -71.03 -4.77 53.99
N ALA A 244 -70.41 -5.84 53.48
CA ALA A 244 -70.89 -7.21 53.65
C ALA A 244 -70.97 -7.61 55.12
N GLN A 245 -69.96 -7.26 55.94
CA GLN A 245 -70.03 -7.44 57.39
C GLN A 245 -71.12 -6.59 58.05
N ARG A 246 -71.39 -5.37 57.56
CA ARG A 246 -72.48 -4.52 58.08
C ARG A 246 -73.84 -5.12 57.75
N LEU A 247 -74.05 -5.58 56.51
CA LEU A 247 -75.26 -6.26 56.08
C LEU A 247 -75.47 -7.59 56.81
N VAL A 248 -74.41 -8.36 57.05
CA VAL A 248 -74.48 -9.58 57.89
C VAL A 248 -74.85 -9.22 59.33
N ARG A 249 -74.24 -8.19 59.94
CA ARG A 249 -74.61 -7.72 61.28
C ARG A 249 -76.07 -7.28 61.33
N GLU A 250 -76.48 -6.40 60.43
CA GLU A 250 -77.85 -5.89 60.30
C GLU A 250 -78.87 -7.02 60.11
N ALA A 251 -78.59 -8.02 59.27
CA ALA A 251 -79.42 -9.22 59.10
C ALA A 251 -79.43 -10.12 60.34
N THR A 252 -78.30 -10.29 61.05
CA THR A 252 -78.28 -11.05 62.33
C THR A 252 -79.00 -10.32 63.46
N GLU A 253 -78.92 -8.98 63.51
CA GLU A 253 -79.70 -8.17 64.43
C GLU A 253 -81.19 -8.26 64.13
N GLU A 254 -81.59 -8.14 62.86
CA GLU A 254 -82.99 -8.25 62.46
C GLU A 254 -83.55 -9.67 62.71
N ALA A 255 -82.75 -10.71 62.45
CA ALA A 255 -83.09 -12.09 62.81
C ALA A 255 -83.20 -12.27 64.34
N ASN A 256 -82.30 -11.68 65.12
CA ASN A 256 -82.37 -11.70 66.58
C ASN A 256 -83.55 -10.91 67.14
N ARG A 257 -83.93 -9.77 66.53
CA ARG A 257 -85.15 -9.00 66.84
C ARG A 257 -86.38 -9.88 66.59
N ARG A 258 -86.60 -10.36 65.35
CA ARG A 258 -87.70 -11.29 65.02
C ARG A 258 -87.79 -12.49 65.97
N ARG A 259 -86.64 -13.04 66.38
CA ARG A 259 -86.57 -14.16 67.32
C ARG A 259 -86.92 -13.74 68.75
N HIS A 260 -86.53 -12.56 69.21
CA HIS A 260 -86.90 -11.99 70.50
C HIS A 260 -88.40 -11.61 70.55
N ASP A 261 -88.92 -11.01 69.48
CA ASP A 261 -90.34 -10.68 69.31
C ASP A 261 -91.19 -11.96 69.35
N SER A 262 -90.81 -12.98 68.58
CA SER A 262 -91.48 -14.29 68.56
C SER A 262 -91.41 -15.02 69.91
N ILE A 263 -90.28 -14.93 70.63
CA ILE A 263 -90.17 -15.46 72.00
C ILE A 263 -91.09 -14.66 72.95
N SER A 264 -91.16 -13.35 72.80
CA SER A 264 -91.99 -12.47 73.64
C SER A 264 -93.47 -12.77 73.45
N GLU A 265 -93.95 -12.87 72.20
CA GLU A 265 -95.31 -13.30 71.87
C GLU A 265 -95.63 -14.71 72.42
N ALA A 266 -94.69 -15.65 72.32
CA ALA A 266 -94.84 -16.98 72.86
C ALA A 266 -94.96 -16.96 74.40
N THR A 267 -94.14 -16.17 75.10
CA THR A 267 -94.26 -16.00 76.56
C THR A 267 -95.54 -15.29 76.97
N ALA A 268 -96.02 -14.31 76.19
CA ALA A 268 -97.29 -13.63 76.46
C ALA A 268 -98.48 -14.60 76.37
N ARG A 269 -98.54 -15.45 75.32
CA ARG A 269 -99.58 -16.49 75.21
C ARG A 269 -99.50 -17.54 76.34
N VAL A 270 -98.30 -17.88 76.81
CA VAL A 270 -98.13 -18.81 77.95
C VAL A 270 -98.61 -18.16 79.25
N GLN A 271 -98.37 -16.86 79.46
CA GLN A 271 -98.91 -16.13 80.62
C GLN A 271 -100.44 -16.01 80.54
N GLU A 272 -100.99 -15.61 79.40
CA GLU A 272 -102.44 -15.52 79.16
C GLU A 272 -103.16 -16.85 79.42
N ALA A 273 -102.63 -17.97 78.91
CA ALA A 273 -103.15 -19.30 79.17
C ALA A 273 -103.02 -19.73 80.65
N THR A 274 -101.98 -19.28 81.35
CA THR A 274 -101.76 -19.55 82.78
C THR A 274 -102.73 -18.75 83.66
N ASP A 275 -102.99 -17.48 83.31
CA ASP A 275 -103.96 -16.64 84.03
C ASP A 275 -105.40 -17.10 83.77
N GLU A 276 -105.73 -17.56 82.55
CA GLU A 276 -106.99 -18.26 82.29
C GLU A 276 -107.14 -19.54 83.13
N ALA A 277 -106.09 -20.35 83.27
CA ALA A 277 -106.12 -21.55 84.09
C ALA A 277 -106.34 -21.22 85.58
N ASN A 278 -105.61 -20.22 86.10
CA ASN A 278 -105.76 -19.71 87.46
C ASN A 278 -107.18 -19.16 87.71
N ARG A 279 -107.79 -18.51 86.71
CA ARG A 279 -109.17 -17.99 86.78
C ARG A 279 -110.18 -19.12 86.93
N ARG A 280 -110.13 -20.14 86.07
CA ARG A 280 -111.02 -21.31 86.12
C ARG A 280 -110.90 -22.09 87.44
N VAL A 281 -109.69 -22.20 88.00
CA VAL A 281 -109.46 -22.83 89.32
C VAL A 281 -110.12 -22.04 90.46
N ARG A 282 -110.05 -20.69 90.44
CA ARG A 282 -110.73 -19.85 91.45
C ARG A 282 -112.25 -19.98 91.36
N GLU A 283 -112.81 -19.88 90.16
CA GLU A 283 -114.26 -19.97 89.91
C GLU A 283 -114.83 -21.32 90.38
N ALA A 284 -114.15 -22.44 90.09
CA ALA A 284 -114.52 -23.77 90.58
C ALA A 284 -114.42 -23.91 92.13
N THR A 285 -113.43 -23.26 92.74
CA THR A 285 -113.23 -23.28 94.20
C THR A 285 -114.35 -22.53 94.92
N GLU A 286 -114.81 -21.39 94.39
CA GLU A 286 -115.95 -20.66 94.93
C GLU A 286 -117.26 -21.46 94.84
N GLU A 287 -117.50 -22.15 93.71
CA GLU A 287 -118.70 -22.96 93.52
C GLU A 287 -118.76 -24.13 94.52
N SER A 288 -117.62 -24.79 94.78
CA SER A 288 -117.50 -25.84 95.79
C SER A 288 -117.88 -25.33 97.19
N ASN A 289 -117.32 -24.19 97.60
CA ASN A 289 -117.61 -23.58 98.92
C ASN A 289 -119.09 -23.19 99.09
N ARG A 290 -119.76 -22.72 98.03
CA ARG A 290 -121.21 -22.44 98.04
C ARG A 290 -122.02 -23.71 98.33
N ARG A 291 -121.68 -24.83 97.70
CA ARG A 291 -122.35 -26.14 97.89
C ARG A 291 -122.14 -26.71 99.31
N VAL A 292 -120.92 -26.63 99.85
CA VAL A 292 -120.60 -27.05 101.23
C VAL A 292 -121.39 -26.23 102.26
N THR A 293 -121.49 -24.92 102.07
CA THR A 293 -122.20 -24.02 103.00
C THR A 293 -123.70 -24.34 103.08
N GLN A 294 -124.34 -24.62 101.94
CA GLN A 294 -125.76 -25.04 101.88
C GLN A 294 -126.00 -26.41 102.53
N ALA A 295 -125.03 -27.33 102.46
CA ALA A 295 -125.13 -28.63 103.14
C ALA A 295 -125.07 -28.48 104.66
N ALA A 296 -124.14 -27.66 105.19
CA ALA A 296 -124.02 -27.40 106.62
C ALA A 296 -125.31 -26.83 107.24
N GLN A 297 -125.93 -25.85 106.58
CA GLN A 297 -127.19 -25.23 107.03
C GLN A 297 -128.34 -26.25 107.16
N LYS A 298 -128.43 -27.22 106.23
CA LYS A 298 -129.44 -28.30 106.30
C LYS A 298 -129.17 -29.28 107.45
N VAL A 299 -127.91 -29.56 107.76
CA VAL A 299 -127.52 -30.43 108.88
C VAL A 299 -127.88 -29.80 110.24
N ASP A 300 -127.66 -28.51 110.43
CA ASP A 300 -127.98 -27.85 111.72
C ASP A 300 -129.48 -27.66 111.95
N ALA A 301 -130.27 -27.45 110.90
CA ALA A 301 -131.74 -27.46 110.99
C ALA A 301 -132.28 -28.80 111.55
N LEU A 302 -131.70 -29.93 111.11
CA LEU A 302 -132.07 -31.27 111.60
C LEU A 302 -131.66 -31.50 113.06
N LYS A 303 -130.49 -30.99 113.49
CA LYS A 303 -130.06 -31.04 114.91
C LYS A 303 -131.04 -30.30 115.82
N GLN A 304 -131.54 -29.13 115.41
CA GLN A 304 -132.48 -28.34 116.20
C GLN A 304 -133.84 -29.02 116.36
N LEU A 305 -134.34 -29.71 115.31
CA LEU A 305 -135.60 -30.45 115.38
C LEU A 305 -135.51 -31.62 116.37
N ARG A 306 -134.43 -32.41 116.27
CA ARG A 306 -134.14 -33.55 117.16
C ARG A 306 -134.13 -33.14 118.64
N ASN A 307 -133.44 -32.04 118.96
CA ASN A 307 -133.27 -31.60 120.35
C ASN A 307 -134.60 -31.18 121.02
N ARG A 308 -135.59 -30.70 120.25
CA ARG A 308 -136.94 -30.40 120.79
C ARG A 308 -137.69 -31.66 121.21
N LEU A 309 -137.73 -32.71 120.38
CA LEU A 309 -138.41 -33.96 120.73
C LEU A 309 -137.80 -34.62 121.97
N SER A 310 -136.46 -34.61 122.10
CA SER A 310 -135.79 -35.22 123.25
C SER A 310 -136.13 -34.57 124.60
N GLN A 311 -136.43 -33.26 124.62
CA GLN A 311 -136.71 -32.55 125.87
C GLN A 311 -138.12 -32.80 126.40
N GLN A 312 -139.13 -32.92 125.53
CA GLN A 312 -140.52 -33.14 125.96
C GLN A 312 -140.78 -34.59 126.42
N LEU A 313 -140.10 -35.58 125.85
CA LEU A 313 -140.21 -36.98 126.30
C LEU A 313 -139.47 -37.26 127.63
N HIS A 314 -138.57 -36.38 128.06
CA HIS A 314 -137.85 -36.54 129.33
C HIS A 314 -138.64 -36.01 130.55
N ALA A 315 -139.66 -35.18 130.35
CA ALA A 315 -140.46 -34.58 131.43
C ALA A 315 -141.57 -35.51 131.97
N VAL A 316 -141.95 -36.56 131.23
CA VAL A 316 -143.07 -37.47 131.58
C VAL A 316 -142.58 -38.84 132.08
N ARG A 317 -141.29 -39.17 131.91
CA ARG A 317 -140.77 -40.55 132.08
C ARG A 317 -140.02 -40.80 133.40
N THR A 318 -140.20 -39.97 134.43
CA THR A 318 -139.52 -40.16 135.74
C THR A 318 -140.43 -39.93 136.95
N ALA A 319 -141.70 -40.33 136.84
CA ALA A 319 -142.59 -40.50 137.99
C ALA A 319 -143.13 -41.94 137.98
N LEU A 320 -142.52 -42.81 138.81
CA LEU A 320 -142.89 -44.23 139.03
C LEU A 320 -142.65 -45.15 137.78
N HIS A 321 -142.34 -46.45 137.92
CA HIS A 321 -141.96 -47.25 139.08
C HIS A 321 -141.05 -48.43 138.66
N GLU A 322 -140.72 -49.30 139.63
CA GLU A 322 -140.40 -50.74 139.52
C GLU A 322 -139.44 -51.24 138.39
N VAL A 323 -138.25 -51.78 138.68
CA VAL A 323 -137.92 -53.03 139.42
C VAL A 323 -138.11 -54.32 138.59
N THR A 324 -137.03 -54.67 137.87
CA THR A 324 -136.59 -56.04 137.45
C THR A 324 -137.44 -56.87 136.48
N PRO A 325 -136.86 -57.87 135.78
CA PRO A 325 -135.56 -57.93 135.07
C PRO A 325 -135.79 -58.42 133.59
N LEU A 326 -134.86 -58.75 132.67
CA LEU A 326 -133.67 -59.64 132.63
C LEU A 326 -132.89 -59.42 131.29
N LEU A 327 -131.65 -59.92 131.22
CA LEU A 327 -130.91 -60.61 130.12
C LEU A 327 -131.58 -60.77 128.73
N ASP A 328 -130.90 -60.86 127.56
CA ASP A 328 -129.52 -60.65 127.07
C ASP A 328 -129.57 -60.69 125.48
N PRO A 329 -128.47 -60.59 124.70
CA PRO A 329 -128.50 -60.50 123.22
C PRO A 329 -128.16 -61.82 122.47
N LEU A 330 -128.38 -61.86 121.13
CA LEU A 330 -127.46 -62.40 120.08
C LEU A 330 -128.07 -62.40 118.65
N GLU A 331 -127.19 -62.62 117.63
CA GLU A 331 -127.44 -63.23 116.28
C GLU A 331 -128.43 -62.55 115.27
N GLU A 332 -128.47 -62.89 113.96
CA GLU A 332 -127.40 -63.08 112.94
C GLU A 332 -127.99 -62.99 111.49
N GLU A 333 -127.12 -62.97 110.47
CA GLU A 333 -127.25 -63.50 109.09
C GLU A 333 -128.28 -63.02 108.01
N ARG A 334 -127.76 -63.07 106.75
CA ARG A 334 -128.38 -63.21 105.40
C ARG A 334 -129.24 -62.04 104.85
N ALA A 335 -129.06 -61.53 103.61
CA ALA A 335 -128.74 -62.10 102.26
C ALA A 335 -129.94 -62.83 101.62
N PRO A 336 -130.12 -62.88 100.26
CA PRO A 336 -129.16 -62.83 99.13
C PRO A 336 -129.14 -61.46 98.38
N ALA A 337 -128.25 -61.15 97.41
CA ALA A 337 -127.92 -61.76 96.10
C ALA A 337 -129.13 -61.73 95.10
N GLN A 338 -128.96 -61.53 93.78
CA GLN A 338 -127.82 -61.86 92.91
C GLN A 338 -127.81 -61.02 91.60
N ASN A 339 -126.76 -61.24 90.78
CA ASN A 339 -126.63 -60.99 89.33
C ASN A 339 -126.18 -59.62 88.76
N GLN A 340 -125.13 -59.75 87.94
CA GLN A 340 -124.58 -58.86 86.90
C GLN A 340 -125.39 -59.06 85.58
N PRO A 341 -124.95 -58.65 84.36
CA PRO A 341 -123.84 -57.77 83.99
C PRO A 341 -124.22 -56.67 82.95
N ALA A 342 -123.24 -55.83 82.59
CA ALA A 342 -123.19 -55.13 81.31
C ALA A 342 -121.76 -55.17 80.76
N GLN A 343 -121.60 -55.36 79.44
CA GLN A 343 -120.31 -55.58 78.77
C GLN A 343 -120.09 -54.57 77.63
N ASN A 344 -118.81 -54.34 77.32
CA ASN A 344 -118.19 -54.04 76.00
C ASN A 344 -118.89 -53.15 74.93
N GLN A 345 -118.08 -52.24 74.38
CA GLN A 345 -117.65 -52.12 72.95
C GLN A 345 -118.38 -52.98 71.87
N PRO A 346 -118.41 -52.58 70.57
CA PRO A 346 -117.42 -51.70 69.90
C PRO A 346 -117.96 -50.73 68.82
N ALA A 347 -117.03 -49.98 68.19
CA ALA A 347 -117.15 -49.48 66.82
C ALA A 347 -115.78 -49.61 66.11
N GLN A 348 -115.75 -50.27 64.94
CA GLN A 348 -114.54 -50.69 64.19
C GLN A 348 -114.91 -50.86 62.70
N ASN A 349 -114.07 -50.62 61.69
CA ASN A 349 -112.74 -49.96 61.59
C ASN A 349 -112.86 -48.85 60.48
N GLN A 350 -111.90 -48.27 59.73
CA GLN A 350 -110.53 -48.59 59.29
C GLN A 350 -110.38 -49.89 58.45
N PRO A 351 -109.29 -50.06 57.66
CA PRO A 351 -108.24 -49.12 57.25
C PRO A 351 -108.04 -49.06 55.69
N ALA A 352 -106.92 -48.45 55.25
CA ALA A 352 -106.13 -48.86 54.06
C ALA A 352 -106.68 -48.50 52.64
N GLN A 353 -105.85 -48.25 51.60
CA GLN A 353 -104.38 -48.20 51.51
C GLN A 353 -103.82 -47.45 50.27
N GLN A 354 -102.50 -47.23 50.29
CA GLN A 354 -101.54 -47.16 49.16
C GLN A 354 -101.37 -45.88 48.30
N GLN A 355 -100.13 -45.81 47.79
CA GLN A 355 -99.51 -44.88 46.81
C GLN A 355 -99.67 -45.51 45.38
N PRO A 356 -98.90 -45.18 44.30
CA PRO A 356 -97.91 -44.11 44.10
C PRO A 356 -98.04 -43.34 42.75
N ALA A 357 -97.18 -42.34 42.59
CA ALA A 357 -96.72 -41.88 41.27
C ALA A 357 -95.24 -41.45 41.35
N GLN A 358 -94.45 -41.83 40.35
CA GLN A 358 -93.04 -41.43 40.17
C GLN A 358 -92.76 -41.18 38.68
N GLN A 359 -91.57 -40.63 38.42
CA GLN A 359 -90.76 -40.72 37.20
C GLN A 359 -90.80 -39.54 36.21
N GLN A 360 -89.57 -39.17 35.84
CA GLN A 360 -89.11 -38.51 34.61
C GLN A 360 -89.30 -39.48 33.41
N PRO A 361 -89.00 -39.13 32.13
CA PRO A 361 -88.23 -37.97 31.63
C PRO A 361 -88.80 -37.24 30.40
N ALA A 362 -88.09 -36.20 29.96
CA ALA A 362 -88.15 -35.68 28.58
C ALA A 362 -86.75 -35.19 28.15
N GLN A 363 -86.34 -35.49 26.92
CA GLN A 363 -85.02 -35.09 26.39
C GLN A 363 -85.04 -35.04 24.85
N GLN A 364 -84.35 -34.06 24.25
CA GLN A 364 -84.12 -33.92 22.79
C GLN A 364 -85.39 -33.55 21.98
N GLN A 365 -85.36 -32.87 20.83
CA GLN A 365 -84.32 -32.79 19.79
C GLN A 365 -84.22 -31.40 19.11
N ALA A 366 -82.99 -30.98 18.78
CA ALA A 366 -82.55 -30.30 17.54
C ALA A 366 -81.06 -29.87 17.67
N GLY A 367 -80.12 -30.23 16.79
CA GLY A 367 -80.11 -31.28 15.77
C GLY A 367 -78.93 -31.14 14.78
N GLN A 368 -78.11 -32.21 14.63
CA GLN A 368 -77.21 -32.52 13.48
C GLN A 368 -76.05 -31.52 13.17
N ALA A 369 -74.87 -31.86 12.62
CA ALA A 369 -74.13 -33.11 12.37
C ALA A 369 -72.60 -32.76 12.39
N GLN A 370 -71.72 -33.46 13.09
CA GLN A 370 -70.93 -34.66 12.69
C GLN A 370 -69.89 -34.53 11.54
N ASN A 371 -68.61 -34.48 11.96
CA ASN A 371 -67.44 -35.26 11.48
C ASN A 371 -66.68 -34.98 10.14
N ARG A 372 -65.42 -35.44 10.22
CA ARG A 372 -64.28 -35.50 9.24
C ARG A 372 -64.54 -36.64 8.20
N PRO A 373 -63.70 -36.93 7.15
CA PRO A 373 -62.30 -36.48 6.93
C PRO A 373 -61.78 -36.31 5.45
N ALA A 374 -60.48 -35.95 5.35
CA ALA A 374 -59.47 -36.45 4.40
C ALA A 374 -59.36 -36.01 2.90
N GLN A 375 -58.13 -35.56 2.58
CA GLN A 375 -57.26 -35.97 1.45
C GLN A 375 -57.24 -35.28 0.05
N HIS A 376 -56.02 -35.36 -0.51
CA HIS A 376 -55.56 -35.20 -1.91
C HIS A 376 -55.27 -33.82 -2.56
N GLN A 377 -53.98 -33.68 -2.90
CA GLN A 377 -53.28 -32.95 -3.97
C GLN A 377 -54.10 -32.38 -5.15
N GLN A 378 -53.75 -31.18 -5.65
CA GLN A 378 -53.09 -30.95 -6.97
C GLN A 378 -52.93 -29.45 -7.33
N GLN A 379 -52.05 -29.19 -8.33
CA GLN A 379 -51.83 -27.94 -9.10
C GLN A 379 -52.20 -28.22 -10.59
N PRO A 380 -52.13 -27.28 -11.56
CA PRO A 380 -52.53 -25.86 -11.61
C PRO A 380 -53.29 -25.45 -12.93
N ALA A 381 -53.91 -24.26 -12.98
CA ALA A 381 -54.33 -23.52 -14.21
C ALA A 381 -54.56 -22.03 -13.85
N GLN A 382 -54.05 -20.97 -14.51
CA GLN A 382 -54.07 -20.46 -15.91
C GLN A 382 -55.23 -19.46 -16.24
N GLY A 383 -54.89 -18.34 -16.90
CA GLY A 383 -55.81 -17.24 -17.34
C GLY A 383 -55.34 -15.84 -16.88
N GLN A 384 -54.44 -15.14 -17.58
CA GLN A 384 -54.69 -14.17 -18.69
C GLN A 384 -55.48 -12.91 -18.27
N ALA A 385 -54.88 -11.70 -18.14
CA ALA A 385 -54.30 -10.76 -19.15
C ALA A 385 -55.31 -9.62 -19.50
N PRO A 386 -54.94 -8.50 -20.18
CA PRO A 386 -53.64 -7.99 -20.69
C PRO A 386 -53.22 -6.68 -19.92
N GLN A 387 -52.47 -5.65 -20.38
CA GLN A 387 -51.83 -5.26 -21.66
C GLN A 387 -50.58 -4.34 -21.44
N ASN A 388 -50.33 -3.33 -22.29
CA ASN A 388 -49.19 -2.37 -22.30
C ASN A 388 -49.64 -1.07 -23.06
N PRO A 389 -48.90 0.07 -23.16
CA PRO A 389 -47.66 0.17 -23.98
C PRO A 389 -46.55 1.18 -23.52
N THR A 390 -45.37 1.08 -24.14
CA THR A 390 -44.19 1.98 -24.01
C THR A 390 -44.08 3.02 -25.14
N PRO A 391 -43.29 4.10 -24.96
CA PRO A 391 -42.09 4.37 -25.79
C PRO A 391 -40.92 5.03 -24.99
N GLN A 392 -39.64 5.19 -25.42
CA GLN A 392 -38.80 4.64 -26.53
C GLN A 392 -37.28 4.76 -26.16
N ASN A 393 -36.36 4.99 -27.12
CA ASN A 393 -34.88 5.15 -27.00
C ASN A 393 -34.39 6.20 -28.07
N PRO A 394 -33.09 6.56 -28.35
CA PRO A 394 -31.88 5.72 -28.42
C PRO A 394 -30.48 6.28 -27.99
N ALA A 395 -29.69 5.38 -27.37
CA ALA A 395 -28.23 5.08 -27.45
C ALA A 395 -27.15 5.96 -28.15
N THR A 396 -25.98 6.05 -27.49
CA THR A 396 -24.56 5.98 -27.99
C THR A 396 -23.63 5.77 -26.77
N GLN A 397 -22.38 5.28 -26.78
CA GLN A 397 -21.57 4.31 -27.54
C GLN A 397 -20.17 4.22 -26.84
N ASN A 398 -19.76 3.01 -26.42
CA ASN A 398 -18.38 2.52 -26.21
C ASN A 398 -17.39 3.12 -25.15
N PRO A 399 -16.33 2.35 -24.76
CA PRO A 399 -15.54 2.58 -23.54
C PRO A 399 -14.11 3.10 -23.77
N ALA A 400 -13.43 3.46 -22.67
CA ALA A 400 -12.00 3.80 -22.63
C ALA A 400 -11.20 2.86 -21.71
N THR A 401 -9.96 2.57 -22.09
CA THR A 401 -8.95 1.83 -21.28
C THR A 401 -7.90 2.80 -20.74
N GLN A 402 -7.19 2.40 -19.66
CA GLN A 402 -5.72 2.35 -19.59
C GLN A 402 -5.22 1.97 -18.17
N GLY A 403 -4.07 1.30 -18.10
CA GLY A 403 -3.51 0.78 -16.85
C GLY A 403 -2.02 0.46 -16.90
N GLN A 404 -1.19 1.51 -16.88
CA GLN A 404 0.25 1.55 -16.55
C GLN A 404 1.29 0.76 -17.40
N PRO A 405 2.60 1.12 -17.32
CA PRO A 405 3.66 0.58 -18.18
C PRO A 405 4.74 -0.26 -17.45
N ALA A 406 5.62 -0.91 -18.24
CA ALA A 406 6.87 -1.52 -17.78
C ALA A 406 8.02 -1.26 -18.80
N GLN A 407 9.27 -1.59 -18.45
CA GLN A 407 10.48 -0.99 -19.06
C GLN A 407 11.46 -2.01 -19.71
N HIS A 408 12.41 -1.44 -20.47
CA HIS A 408 13.80 -1.91 -20.73
C HIS A 408 14.12 -3.06 -21.72
N GLN A 409 14.58 -2.61 -22.90
CA GLN A 409 15.89 -2.93 -23.55
C GLN A 409 16.16 -4.30 -24.24
N PRO A 410 17.18 -4.38 -25.14
CA PRO A 410 17.17 -5.32 -26.27
C PRO A 410 18.31 -6.36 -26.31
N THR A 411 18.25 -7.32 -27.25
CA THR A 411 19.36 -8.22 -27.58
C THR A 411 19.44 -8.60 -29.07
N ALA A 412 20.65 -8.47 -29.63
CA ALA A 412 21.32 -9.27 -30.66
C ALA A 412 20.58 -9.89 -31.90
N GLU A 413 20.85 -9.28 -33.06
CA GLU A 413 21.62 -9.88 -34.19
C GLU A 413 21.02 -11.04 -35.06
N PRO A 414 21.66 -11.53 -36.16
CA PRO A 414 21.12 -11.17 -37.49
C PRO A 414 20.88 -12.32 -38.50
N GLN A 415 20.10 -12.00 -39.55
CA GLN A 415 20.07 -12.62 -40.89
C GLN A 415 19.27 -11.67 -41.82
N GLY A 416 19.49 -11.58 -43.14
CA GLY A 416 20.48 -12.27 -43.97
C GLY A 416 19.99 -12.44 -45.42
N ALA A 417 19.93 -11.37 -46.23
CA ALA A 417 19.44 -11.44 -47.61
C ALA A 417 20.08 -10.42 -48.58
N THR A 418 20.64 -10.93 -49.68
CA THR A 418 21.11 -10.21 -50.88
C THR A 418 20.77 -11.07 -52.11
N PRO A 419 20.82 -10.55 -53.37
CA PRO A 419 20.93 -9.16 -53.81
C PRO A 419 19.75 -8.73 -54.74
N ALA A 420 19.81 -7.50 -55.27
CA ALA A 420 18.86 -6.98 -56.26
C ALA A 420 19.22 -7.37 -57.72
N ALA A 421 18.25 -7.30 -58.63
CA ALA A 421 18.46 -7.32 -60.08
C ALA A 421 17.39 -6.51 -60.85
N THR A 422 17.81 -5.82 -61.93
CA THR A 422 16.99 -5.07 -62.91
C THR A 422 16.11 -3.90 -62.42
N GLY A 423 16.09 -2.73 -63.08
CA GLY A 423 16.97 -2.22 -64.13
C GLY A 423 16.34 -1.15 -65.04
N LYS A 424 17.14 -0.14 -65.44
CA LYS A 424 16.78 1.00 -66.34
C LYS A 424 15.72 1.96 -65.73
N GLN A 425 15.54 3.20 -66.19
CA GLN A 425 16.12 3.92 -67.34
C GLN A 425 16.37 5.41 -66.97
N ALA A 426 17.18 6.13 -67.75
CA ALA A 426 17.54 7.53 -67.48
C ALA A 426 16.77 8.54 -68.36
N SER A 427 16.59 9.76 -67.86
CA SER A 427 16.21 10.97 -68.63
C SER A 427 16.60 12.24 -67.87
N ASP A 428 17.16 13.23 -68.58
CA ASP A 428 17.67 14.49 -68.02
C ASP A 428 16.60 15.48 -67.53
N GLY A 429 17.00 16.42 -66.66
CA GLY A 429 16.17 17.56 -66.26
C GLY A 429 16.78 18.42 -65.14
N LYS A 430 17.48 19.51 -65.49
CA LYS A 430 17.88 20.56 -64.52
C LYS A 430 16.73 21.56 -64.27
N PRO A 431 16.71 22.28 -63.13
CA PRO A 431 15.47 22.81 -62.55
C PRO A 431 15.17 24.29 -62.88
N GLN A 432 13.91 24.69 -62.70
CA GLN A 432 13.48 26.08 -62.58
C GLN A 432 12.28 26.23 -61.61
N ALA A 433 12.03 27.47 -61.17
CA ALA A 433 11.05 27.88 -60.14
C ALA A 433 9.64 28.12 -60.76
N ALA A 434 8.55 28.49 -60.05
CA ALA A 434 8.44 29.11 -58.73
C ALA A 434 7.18 28.65 -57.89
N PRO A 435 6.26 29.49 -57.35
CA PRO A 435 6.23 29.72 -55.89
C PRO A 435 4.84 29.57 -55.21
N ASP A 436 4.79 30.08 -53.96
CA ASP A 436 3.63 30.54 -53.15
C ASP A 436 3.12 29.65 -51.99
N GLY A 437 2.88 30.32 -50.84
CA GLY A 437 2.47 29.74 -49.56
C GLY A 437 3.11 30.47 -48.36
N PRO A 438 2.37 31.29 -47.57
CA PRO A 438 2.99 32.25 -46.65
C PRO A 438 3.22 31.75 -45.23
N THR A 439 4.30 32.20 -44.59
CA THR A 439 4.48 32.16 -43.12
C THR A 439 4.72 33.57 -42.60
N GLN A 440 4.04 33.95 -41.51
CA GLN A 440 4.04 35.32 -41.01
C GLN A 440 5.30 35.69 -40.23
N LYS A 441 5.73 36.95 -40.32
CA LYS A 441 6.93 37.48 -39.63
C LYS A 441 6.62 37.80 -38.16
N ILE A 442 7.29 37.12 -37.22
CA ILE A 442 7.38 37.59 -35.83
C ILE A 442 8.57 38.55 -35.71
N ALA A 443 8.32 39.79 -35.30
CA ALA A 443 9.36 40.81 -35.16
C ALA A 443 9.98 40.82 -33.76
N ARG A 444 11.30 40.99 -33.67
CA ARG A 444 11.99 41.28 -32.39
C ARG A 444 11.76 42.73 -31.96
N PRO A 445 11.48 43.01 -30.68
CA PRO A 445 11.55 44.36 -30.14
C PRO A 445 13.02 44.80 -29.94
N ASN A 446 13.30 46.09 -30.14
CA ASN A 446 14.58 46.73 -29.88
C ASN A 446 14.43 47.71 -28.70
N PRO A 447 15.25 47.64 -27.63
CA PRO A 447 15.03 48.47 -26.44
C PRO A 447 15.34 49.94 -26.69
N LYS A 448 14.41 50.83 -26.31
CA LYS A 448 14.66 52.28 -26.28
C LYS A 448 15.39 52.65 -24.99
N SER A 449 16.55 53.26 -25.12
CA SER A 449 17.22 53.96 -24.01
C SER A 449 16.32 55.08 -23.48
N ARG A 450 16.24 55.21 -22.16
CA ARG A 450 15.48 56.27 -21.49
C ARG A 450 16.46 57.19 -20.77
N THR A 451 16.38 58.48 -21.07
CA THR A 451 17.30 59.51 -20.58
C THR A 451 17.16 59.75 -19.07
N GLY A 452 18.29 59.98 -18.40
CA GLY A 452 18.33 60.29 -16.97
C GLY A 452 17.94 61.74 -16.67
N LYS A 453 17.55 62.02 -15.42
CA LYS A 453 17.39 63.39 -14.91
C LYS A 453 17.36 63.49 -13.38
N ARG A 454 18.53 63.53 -12.75
CA ARG A 454 18.92 64.53 -11.72
C ARG A 454 20.40 64.38 -11.37
#